data_AF-K1V464-F1
#
_entry.id   AF-K1V464-F1
#
_cell.length_a   1.000
_cell.length_b   1.000
_cell.length_c   1.000
_cell.angle_alpha   90.00
_cell.angle_beta   90.00
_cell.angle_gamma   90.00
#
_symmetry.space_group_name_H-M   'P 1'
#
loop_
_entity.id
_entity.type
_entity.pdbx_description
1 polymer ?
#
loop_
_entity_poly.entity_id
_entity_poly.type
_entity_poly.pdbx_seq_one_letter_code
_entity_poly.pdbx_strand_id
1 'polypeptide(L)'
;MAEKTPNQQLAEKLLFKPAYVGDKSAAVKQEAHAFAEGYKKFLDAGKTEREVAAESEQMLKDAGYQQFDPKKTYAPGDKVYFSQLGKAIVASTIGTRSFEDGFHLVIAHTDSPRLDLRPTPLYESDHFSYFKTHYYGGIR
;
A
#
# COMPACT_ATOMS: atom_id res chain seq x y z
N MET A 1 -6.29 -21.15 45.37
CA MET A 1 -6.42 -20.14 44.31
C MET A 1 -7.72 -19.39 44.57
N ALA A 2 -7.68 -18.06 44.67
CA ALA A 2 -8.88 -17.28 44.98
C ALA A 2 -9.90 -17.40 43.83
N GLU A 3 -11.17 -17.61 44.14
CA GLU A 3 -12.24 -17.65 43.14
C GLU A 3 -12.42 -16.28 42.49
N LYS A 4 -12.56 -16.28 41.16
CA LYS A 4 -12.75 -15.04 40.38
C LYS A 4 -14.11 -14.43 40.67
N THR A 5 -14.16 -13.11 40.85
CA THR A 5 -15.41 -12.38 41.07
C THR A 5 -16.34 -12.46 39.84
N PRO A 6 -17.66 -12.26 40.00
CA PRO A 6 -18.60 -12.23 38.87
C PRO A 6 -18.20 -11.23 37.77
N ASN A 7 -17.63 -10.08 38.16
CA ASN A 7 -17.14 -9.06 37.22
C ASN A 7 -15.90 -9.53 36.45
N GLN A 8 -15.00 -10.29 37.08
CA GLN A 8 -13.83 -10.88 36.40
C GLN A 8 -14.27 -11.95 35.38
N GLN A 9 -15.28 -12.75 35.70
CA GLN A 9 -15.83 -13.73 34.76
C GLN A 9 -16.54 -13.07 33.56
N LEU A 10 -17.27 -11.97 33.79
CA LEU A 10 -17.88 -11.18 32.73
C LEU A 10 -16.83 -10.50 31.83
N ALA A 11 -15.78 -9.94 32.44
CA ALA A 11 -14.68 -9.31 31.72
C ALA A 11 -13.98 -10.30 30.77
N GLU A 12 -13.79 -11.56 31.18
CA GLU A 12 -13.20 -12.58 30.30
C GLU A 12 -14.08 -12.96 29.11
N LYS A 13 -15.40 -12.81 29.22
CA LYS A 13 -16.35 -13.08 28.12
C LYS A 13 -16.52 -11.90 27.18
N LEU A 14 -16.43 -10.67 27.69
CA LEU A 14 -16.74 -9.45 26.95
C LEU A 14 -15.51 -8.76 26.37
N LEU A 15 -14.35 -8.90 27.02
CA LEU A 15 -13.14 -8.23 26.59
C LEU A 15 -12.34 -9.11 25.63
N PHE A 16 -12.02 -8.54 24.48
CA PHE A 16 -11.05 -9.13 23.57
C PHE A 16 -9.67 -9.17 24.23
N LYS A 17 -9.08 -10.35 24.37
CA LYS A 17 -7.69 -10.51 24.81
C LYS A 17 -6.80 -10.46 23.56
N PRO A 18 -6.05 -9.37 23.32
CA PRO A 18 -5.20 -9.28 22.15
C PRO A 18 -4.08 -10.32 22.26
N ALA A 19 -3.90 -11.08 21.18
CA ALA A 19 -2.73 -11.93 21.02
C ALA A 19 -1.76 -11.25 20.06
N TYR A 20 -0.52 -11.03 20.49
CA TYR A 20 0.51 -10.51 19.62
C TYR A 20 0.80 -11.52 18.52
N VAL A 21 0.80 -11.08 17.26
CA VAL A 21 1.07 -11.95 16.11
C VAL A 21 2.44 -12.62 16.24
N GLY A 22 3.42 -11.91 16.81
CA GLY A 22 4.74 -12.45 17.12
C GLY A 22 4.73 -13.55 18.18
N ASP A 23 3.74 -13.62 19.07
CA ASP A 23 3.74 -14.61 20.15
C ASP A 23 2.90 -15.85 19.80
N LYS A 24 2.29 -15.89 18.61
CA LYS A 24 1.42 -17.00 18.17
C LYS A 24 2.22 -18.29 17.93
N SER A 25 3.25 -18.24 17.10
CA SER A 25 4.15 -19.39 16.84
C SER A 25 5.42 -18.97 16.10
N ALA A 26 6.45 -19.82 16.16
CA ALA A 26 7.65 -19.64 15.34
C ALA A 26 7.36 -19.72 13.83
N ALA A 27 6.38 -20.53 13.42
CA ALA A 27 5.98 -20.67 12.02
C ALA A 27 5.40 -19.35 11.46
N VAL A 28 4.52 -18.68 12.21
CA VAL A 28 3.95 -17.38 11.80
C VAL A 28 5.04 -16.33 11.62
N LYS A 29 6.08 -16.32 12.46
CA LYS A 29 7.24 -15.42 12.28
C LYS A 29 7.98 -15.71 10.99
N GLN A 30 8.23 -16.98 10.68
CA GLN A 30 8.96 -17.37 9.47
C GLN A 30 8.18 -16.99 8.20
N GLU A 31 6.88 -17.26 8.16
CA GLU A 31 6.01 -16.87 7.04
C GLU A 31 5.97 -15.35 6.86
N ALA A 32 5.83 -14.60 7.95
CA ALA A 32 5.85 -13.14 7.90
C ALA A 32 7.20 -12.59 7.40
N HIS A 33 8.32 -13.18 7.84
CA HIS A 33 9.65 -12.82 7.33
C HIS A 33 9.78 -13.11 5.83
N ALA A 34 9.34 -14.28 5.37
CA ALA A 34 9.38 -14.64 3.95
C ALA A 34 8.54 -13.67 3.10
N PHE A 35 7.34 -13.31 3.57
CA PHE A 35 6.51 -12.29 2.92
C PHE A 35 7.20 -10.91 2.88
N ALA A 36 7.84 -10.51 3.98
CA ALA A 36 8.50 -9.22 4.09
C ALA A 36 9.67 -9.04 3.10
N GLU A 37 10.30 -10.12 2.61
CA GLU A 37 11.34 -10.01 1.59
C GLU A 37 10.81 -9.46 0.26
N GLY A 38 9.60 -9.84 -0.14
CA GLY A 38 8.94 -9.24 -1.32
C GLY A 38 8.59 -7.77 -1.08
N TYR A 39 8.08 -7.47 0.12
CA TYR A 39 7.76 -6.09 0.52
C TYR A 39 8.98 -5.17 0.50
N LYS A 40 10.12 -5.61 1.02
CA LYS A 40 11.38 -4.83 0.98
C LYS A 40 11.79 -4.51 -0.45
N LYS A 41 11.76 -5.50 -1.35
CA LYS A 41 12.10 -5.30 -2.77
C LYS A 41 11.18 -4.27 -3.42
N PHE A 42 9.88 -4.34 -3.16
CA PHE A 42 8.91 -3.35 -3.65
C PHE A 42 9.23 -1.94 -3.14
N LEU A 43 9.50 -1.80 -1.83
CA LEU A 43 9.90 -0.53 -1.24
C LEU A 43 11.22 0.00 -1.81
N ASP A 44 12.15 -0.87 -2.18
CA ASP A 44 13.42 -0.49 -2.78
C ASP A 44 13.29 -0.03 -4.23
N ALA A 45 12.36 -0.61 -4.97
CA ALA A 45 12.04 -0.20 -6.34
C ALA A 45 11.27 1.13 -6.42
N GLY A 46 10.46 1.47 -5.41
CA GLY A 46 9.60 2.66 -5.41
C GLY A 46 9.87 3.63 -4.26
N LYS A 47 10.49 4.79 -4.56
CA LYS A 47 10.70 5.87 -3.56
C LYS A 47 9.83 7.10 -3.83
N THR A 48 9.33 7.25 -5.05
CA THR A 48 8.39 8.30 -5.46
C THR A 48 7.08 7.69 -5.95
N GLU A 49 6.02 8.51 -5.99
CA GLU A 49 4.70 8.05 -6.43
C GLU A 49 4.70 7.47 -7.86
N ARG A 50 5.62 7.94 -8.71
CA ARG A 50 5.76 7.45 -10.10
C ARG A 50 6.44 6.10 -10.17
N GLU A 51 7.49 5.90 -9.39
CA GLU A 51 8.19 4.63 -9.34
C GLU A 51 7.29 3.55 -8.73
N VAL A 52 6.57 3.90 -7.64
CA VAL A 52 5.58 3.00 -7.05
C VAL A 52 4.47 2.65 -8.04
N ALA A 53 3.97 3.62 -8.80
CA ALA A 53 2.96 3.36 -9.84
C ALA A 53 3.50 2.44 -10.95
N ALA A 54 4.73 2.67 -11.42
CA ALA A 54 5.37 1.84 -12.46
C ALA A 54 5.61 0.40 -11.98
N GLU A 55 6.14 0.23 -10.77
CA GLU A 55 6.36 -1.10 -10.16
C GLU A 55 5.02 -1.83 -9.97
N SER A 56 4.01 -1.13 -9.44
CA SER A 56 2.67 -1.70 -9.26
C SER A 56 2.04 -2.13 -10.58
N GLU A 57 2.18 -1.32 -11.64
CA GLU A 57 1.70 -1.67 -12.97
C GLU A 57 2.40 -2.90 -13.53
N GLN A 58 3.72 -3.03 -13.35
CA GLN A 58 4.46 -4.22 -13.78
C GLN A 58 4.00 -5.47 -13.03
N MET A 59 3.89 -5.40 -11.69
CA MET A 59 3.38 -6.50 -10.88
C MET A 59 1.97 -6.94 -11.29
N LEU A 60 1.10 -5.99 -11.66
CA LEU A 60 -0.25 -6.28 -12.16
C LEU A 60 -0.21 -7.00 -13.51
N LYS A 61 0.64 -6.56 -14.45
CA LYS A 61 0.83 -7.23 -15.74
C LYS A 61 1.31 -8.67 -15.53
N ASP A 62 2.30 -8.87 -14.66
CA ASP A 62 2.84 -10.19 -14.35
C ASP A 62 1.79 -11.11 -13.69
N ALA A 63 0.84 -10.52 -12.95
CA ALA A 63 -0.29 -11.23 -12.34
C ALA A 63 -1.50 -11.45 -13.30
N GLY A 64 -1.35 -11.11 -14.58
CA GLY A 64 -2.34 -11.31 -15.63
C GLY A 64 -3.44 -10.24 -15.68
N TYR A 65 -3.21 -9.06 -15.11
CA TYR A 65 -4.13 -7.93 -15.26
C TYR A 65 -3.91 -7.25 -16.61
N GLN A 66 -5.01 -6.80 -17.22
CA GLN A 66 -4.99 -6.02 -18.46
C GLN A 66 -5.43 -4.58 -18.21
N GLN A 67 -5.00 -3.67 -19.07
CA GLN A 67 -5.44 -2.27 -18.97
C GLN A 67 -6.95 -2.17 -19.20
N PHE A 68 -7.62 -1.34 -18.41
CA PHE A 68 -9.03 -1.06 -18.53
C PHE A 68 -9.33 -0.28 -19.81
N ASP A 69 -10.18 -0.86 -20.65
CA ASP A 69 -10.85 -0.24 -21.78
C ASP A 69 -12.31 0.10 -21.43
N PRO A 70 -12.73 1.38 -21.48
CA PRO A 70 -14.12 1.78 -21.21
C PRO A 70 -15.13 1.28 -22.24
N LYS A 71 -14.71 0.80 -23.41
CA LYS A 71 -15.59 0.26 -24.46
C LYS A 71 -15.85 -1.24 -24.30
N LYS A 72 -15.11 -1.91 -23.42
CA LYS A 72 -15.20 -3.35 -23.21
C LYS A 72 -16.15 -3.67 -22.05
N THR A 73 -16.92 -4.75 -22.21
CA THR A 73 -17.68 -5.37 -21.11
C THR A 73 -16.83 -6.44 -20.47
N TYR A 74 -16.83 -6.48 -19.14
CA TYR A 74 -16.04 -7.43 -18.36
C TYR A 74 -16.94 -8.44 -17.67
N ALA A 75 -16.47 -9.68 -17.62
CA ALA A 75 -17.13 -10.79 -16.94
C ALA A 75 -16.55 -10.99 -15.53
N PRO A 76 -17.28 -11.64 -14.62
CA PRO A 76 -16.73 -12.06 -13.34
C PRO A 76 -15.43 -12.85 -13.49
N GLY A 77 -14.42 -12.50 -12.70
CA GLY A 77 -13.07 -13.06 -12.76
C GLY A 77 -12.09 -12.26 -13.62
N ASP A 78 -12.56 -11.35 -14.49
CA ASP A 78 -11.68 -10.51 -15.29
C ASP A 78 -10.81 -9.62 -14.40
N LYS A 79 -9.52 -9.54 -14.74
CA LYS A 79 -8.51 -8.75 -14.04
C LYS A 79 -8.18 -7.50 -14.84
N VAL A 80 -8.47 -6.34 -14.28
CA VAL A 80 -8.28 -5.04 -14.96
C VAL A 80 -7.56 -4.03 -14.08
N TYR A 81 -6.78 -3.15 -14.70
CA TYR A 81 -6.17 -2.02 -14.01
C TYR A 81 -6.21 -0.74 -14.84
N PHE A 82 -6.13 0.40 -14.17
CA PHE A 82 -6.08 1.73 -14.75
C PHE A 82 -4.93 2.52 -14.13
N SER A 83 -4.13 3.17 -14.98
CA SER A 83 -3.00 4.01 -14.57
C SER A 83 -3.34 5.47 -14.84
N GLN A 84 -3.45 6.26 -13.78
CA GLN A 84 -3.72 7.69 -13.87
C GLN A 84 -2.40 8.46 -13.91
N LEU A 85 -2.03 8.91 -15.12
CA LEU A 85 -0.84 9.73 -15.39
C LEU A 85 0.48 9.15 -14.81
N GLY A 86 0.54 7.83 -14.64
CA GLY A 86 1.69 7.15 -14.02
C GLY A 86 1.95 7.56 -12.57
N LYS A 87 0.94 8.04 -11.83
CA LYS A 87 1.07 8.44 -10.41
C LYS A 87 0.16 7.65 -9.47
N ALA A 88 -0.93 7.12 -9.99
CA ALA A 88 -1.88 6.32 -9.24
C ALA A 88 -2.32 5.13 -10.07
N ILE A 89 -2.48 3.99 -9.40
CA ILE A 89 -2.93 2.73 -10.00
C ILE A 89 -4.23 2.33 -9.30
N VAL A 90 -5.24 1.99 -10.10
CA VAL A 90 -6.48 1.37 -9.64
C VAL A 90 -6.56 0.00 -10.27
N ALA A 91 -6.76 -1.05 -9.47
CA ALA A 91 -6.88 -2.41 -9.98
C ALA A 91 -8.12 -3.08 -9.39
N SER A 92 -8.72 -3.98 -10.17
CA SER A 92 -9.89 -4.75 -9.74
C SER A 92 -9.90 -6.14 -10.38
N THR A 93 -10.44 -7.10 -9.64
CA THR A 93 -10.90 -8.37 -10.16
C THR A 93 -12.42 -8.37 -10.10
N ILE A 94 -13.07 -8.46 -11.26
CA ILE A 94 -14.52 -8.29 -11.37
C ILE A 94 -15.23 -9.39 -10.57
N GLY A 95 -16.13 -8.98 -9.67
CA GLY A 95 -16.90 -9.88 -8.84
C GLY A 95 -18.09 -10.51 -9.56
N THR A 96 -18.80 -11.40 -8.88
CA THR A 96 -20.00 -12.06 -9.41
C THR A 96 -21.31 -11.29 -9.17
N ARG A 97 -21.29 -10.32 -8.25
CA ARG A 97 -22.45 -9.46 -7.92
C ARG A 97 -22.47 -8.21 -8.80
N SER A 98 -23.64 -7.57 -8.92
CA SER A 98 -23.76 -6.30 -9.65
C SER A 98 -22.90 -5.23 -8.97
N PHE A 99 -22.33 -4.32 -9.76
CA PHE A 99 -21.64 -3.16 -9.20
C PHE A 99 -22.59 -2.25 -8.40
N GLU A 100 -23.90 -2.34 -8.67
CA GLU A 100 -24.95 -1.63 -7.93
C GLU A 100 -25.07 -2.11 -6.48
N ASP A 101 -24.64 -3.36 -6.19
CA ASP A 101 -24.59 -3.91 -4.83
C ASP A 101 -23.39 -3.38 -4.02
N GLY A 102 -22.52 -2.60 -4.67
CA GLY A 102 -21.35 -1.95 -4.07
C GLY A 102 -20.02 -2.67 -4.30
N PHE A 103 -18.98 -2.16 -3.65
CA PHE A 103 -17.58 -2.56 -3.86
C PHE A 103 -16.88 -2.84 -2.53
N HIS A 104 -15.90 -3.74 -2.55
CA HIS A 104 -14.91 -3.84 -1.48
C HIS A 104 -13.66 -3.09 -1.92
N LEU A 105 -13.40 -1.94 -1.28
CA LEU A 105 -12.29 -1.07 -1.65
C LEU A 105 -11.21 -1.11 -0.57
N VAL A 106 -9.96 -1.26 -1.02
CA VAL A 106 -8.76 -1.01 -0.23
C VAL A 106 -8.04 0.14 -0.90
N ILE A 107 -7.83 1.22 -0.17
CA ILE A 107 -7.23 2.45 -0.68
C ILE A 107 -6.03 2.80 0.18
N ALA A 108 -4.92 3.09 -0.48
CA ALA A 108 -3.69 3.60 0.13
C ALA A 108 -3.17 4.74 -0.75
N HIS A 109 -2.23 5.54 -0.22
CA HIS A 109 -1.53 6.57 -0.97
C HIS A 109 -0.09 6.12 -1.25
N THR A 110 0.46 6.55 -2.39
CA THR A 110 1.78 6.14 -2.89
C THR A 110 2.83 7.23 -2.80
N ASP A 111 2.42 8.46 -2.48
CA ASP A 111 3.32 9.57 -2.22
C ASP A 111 3.86 9.52 -0.79
N SER A 112 5.09 10.01 -0.62
CA SER A 112 5.76 10.12 0.68
C SER A 112 6.41 11.49 0.79
N PRO A 113 6.60 12.03 2.02
CA PRO A 113 7.30 13.28 2.21
C PRO A 113 8.68 13.28 1.55
N ARG A 114 8.99 14.31 0.77
CA ARG A 114 10.26 14.43 0.03
C ARG A 114 10.69 15.88 -0.22
N LEU A 115 11.89 16.05 -0.77
CA LEU A 115 12.42 17.33 -1.22
C LEU A 115 12.31 17.43 -2.74
N ASP A 116 11.60 18.46 -3.20
CA ASP A 116 11.38 18.72 -4.61
C ASP A 116 12.28 19.85 -5.06
N LEU A 117 12.82 19.74 -6.27
CA LEU A 117 13.54 20.85 -6.87
C LEU A 117 12.56 21.97 -7.24
N ARG A 118 12.94 23.22 -6.95
CA ARG A 118 12.20 24.38 -7.45
C ARG A 118 12.31 24.46 -8.98
N PRO A 119 11.40 25.17 -9.68
CA PRO A 119 11.46 25.32 -11.13
C PRO A 119 12.81 25.84 -11.66
N THR A 120 13.47 26.72 -10.91
CA THR A 120 14.84 27.21 -11.19
C THR A 120 15.75 26.85 -10.01
N PRO A 121 16.28 25.61 -9.96
CA PRO A 121 16.89 25.09 -8.74
C PRO A 121 18.39 25.39 -8.66
N LEU A 122 19.12 25.39 -9.78
CA LEU A 122 20.57 25.50 -9.79
C LEU A 122 21.03 26.91 -9.37
N TYR A 123 21.93 26.98 -8.40
CA TYR A 123 22.64 28.21 -8.02
C TYR A 123 24.03 27.90 -7.50
N GLU A 124 24.89 28.92 -7.42
CA GLU A 124 26.23 28.80 -6.85
C GLU A 124 26.33 29.63 -5.56
N SER A 125 27.03 29.08 -4.56
CA SER A 125 27.45 29.79 -3.34
C SER A 125 28.77 29.19 -2.89
N ASP A 126 29.70 30.02 -2.41
CA ASP A 126 30.95 29.54 -1.80
C ASP A 126 31.77 28.59 -2.70
N HIS A 127 31.76 28.82 -4.02
CA HIS A 127 32.38 27.96 -5.04
C HIS A 127 31.82 26.54 -5.16
N PHE A 128 30.60 26.30 -4.66
CA PHE A 128 29.84 25.07 -4.84
C PHE A 128 28.54 25.31 -5.59
N SER A 129 28.16 24.36 -6.45
CA SER A 129 26.85 24.32 -7.09
C SER A 129 25.84 23.58 -6.21
N TYR A 130 24.68 24.20 -6.02
CA TYR A 130 23.59 23.69 -5.18
C TYR A 130 22.26 23.66 -5.95
N PHE A 131 21.30 22.91 -5.41
CA PHE A 131 19.92 22.90 -5.89
C PHE A 131 18.95 23.41 -4.83
N LYS A 132 18.17 24.46 -5.14
CA LYS A 132 17.08 24.95 -4.30
C LYS A 132 15.97 23.92 -4.25
N THR A 133 15.58 23.55 -3.04
CA THR A 133 14.48 22.61 -2.80
C THR A 133 13.23 23.30 -2.25
N HIS A 134 12.14 22.56 -2.25
CA HIS A 134 10.88 22.83 -1.57
C HIS A 134 10.41 21.52 -0.94
N TYR A 135 9.97 21.55 0.32
CA TYR A 135 9.47 20.33 0.95
C TYR A 135 8.08 19.98 0.41
N TYR A 136 7.84 18.69 0.22
CA TYR A 136 6.52 18.11 -0.01
C TYR A 136 6.18 17.23 1.20
N GLY A 137 5.01 17.43 1.80
CA GLY A 137 4.60 16.74 3.03
C GLY A 137 5.24 17.28 4.32
N GLY A 138 5.00 16.59 5.44
CA GLY A 138 5.42 17.00 6.79
C GLY A 138 6.83 16.53 7.16
N ILE A 139 7.86 17.12 6.56
CA ILE A 139 9.28 16.86 6.91
C ILE A 139 9.74 17.72 8.10
N ARG A 140 9.10 18.87 8.30
CA ARG A 140 9.41 19.86 9.34
C ARG A 140 8.56 19.66 10.58
#